data_AF-A0A9E6ZFN1-F1
#
_entry.id   AF-A0A9E6ZFN1-F1
#
_cell.length_a   1.000
_cell.length_b   1.000
_cell.length_c   1.000
_cell.angle_alpha   90.00
_cell.angle_beta   90.00
_cell.angle_gamma   90.00
#
_symmetry.space_group_name_H-M   'P 1'
#
loop_
_entity.id
_entity.type
_entity.pdbx_description
1 polymer ?
#
loop_
_entity_poly.entity_id
_entity_poly.type
_entity_poly.pdbx_seq_one_letter_code
_entity_poly.pdbx_strand_id
1 'polypeptide(L)'
;MAKPALQKWVVEKCLRENPAPFQQNGTSFTWAGDTRVKSKQSGRVYPVHVEIHVEADKRTENQLSACLCRTEGVRLEDLQIAHMVSTRLHGKVHIAGLPQSDIEVDFNKFVKSIAEEKDA
;
A
#
# COMPACT_ATOMS: atom_id res chain seq x y z
N MET A 1 15.65 -1.97 9.53
CA MET A 1 14.38 -2.07 8.76
C MET A 1 13.22 -1.90 9.72
N ALA A 2 12.24 -1.06 9.41
CA ALA A 2 11.02 -0.97 10.19
C ALA A 2 10.29 -2.33 10.21
N LYS A 3 9.65 -2.66 11.33
CA LYS A 3 8.91 -3.93 11.47
C LYS A 3 7.71 -3.95 10.51
N PRO A 4 7.37 -5.09 9.88
CA PRO A 4 6.21 -5.24 9.00
C PRO A 4 4.91 -4.66 9.58
N ALA A 5 4.65 -4.89 10.87
CA ALA A 5 3.52 -4.29 11.59
C ALA A 5 3.44 -2.75 11.50
N LEU A 6 4.58 -2.05 11.52
CA LEU A 6 4.59 -0.59 11.38
C LEU A 6 4.24 -0.19 9.94
N GLN A 7 4.79 -0.88 8.94
CA GLN A 7 4.50 -0.61 7.53
C GLN A 7 3.01 -0.80 7.24
N LYS A 8 2.44 -1.94 7.67
CA LYS A 8 1.01 -2.25 7.62
C LYS A 8 0.17 -1.13 8.23
N TRP A 9 0.45 -0.78 9.48
CA TRP A 9 -0.32 0.23 10.21
C TRP A 9 -0.27 1.61 9.53
N VAL A 10 0.91 2.03 9.04
CA VAL A 10 1.08 3.31 8.33
C VAL A 10 0.27 3.32 7.04
N VAL A 11 0.39 2.28 6.21
CA VAL A 11 -0.30 2.19 4.92
C VAL A 11 -1.82 2.12 5.12
N GLU A 12 -2.29 1.28 6.04
CA GLU A 12 -3.72 1.16 6.35
C GLU A 12 -4.31 2.47 6.87
N LYS A 13 -3.57 3.16 7.76
CA LYS A 13 -3.95 4.48 8.23
C LYS A 13 -4.04 5.47 7.08
N CYS A 14 -3.04 5.47 6.19
CA CYS A 14 -2.99 6.39 5.05
C CYS A 14 -4.16 6.18 4.08
N LEU A 15 -4.44 4.92 3.72
CA LEU A 15 -5.59 4.55 2.87
C LEU A 15 -6.93 5.02 3.47
N ARG A 16 -7.10 4.87 4.79
CA ARG A 16 -8.31 5.31 5.50
C ARG A 16 -8.48 6.83 5.52
N GLU A 17 -7.37 7.57 5.66
CA GLU A 17 -7.39 9.04 5.70
C GLU A 17 -7.49 9.67 4.30
N ASN A 18 -7.10 8.93 3.25
CA ASN A 18 -7.10 9.38 1.86
C ASN A 18 -7.90 8.41 0.98
N PRO A 19 -9.24 8.39 1.08
CA PRO A 19 -10.07 7.52 0.27
C PRO A 19 -10.08 7.99 -1.18
N ALA A 20 -9.13 7.50 -1.96
CA ALA A 20 -9.00 7.76 -3.39
C ALA A 20 -8.75 6.44 -4.15
N PRO A 21 -9.31 6.29 -5.37
CA PRO A 21 -8.97 5.18 -6.24
C PRO A 21 -7.51 5.25 -6.69
N PHE A 22 -6.96 4.11 -7.12
CA PHE A 22 -5.72 4.11 -7.91
C PHE A 22 -5.99 4.80 -9.25
N GLN A 23 -4.99 5.53 -9.72
CA GLN A 23 -4.92 6.01 -11.09
C GLN A 23 -4.37 4.89 -11.98
N GLN A 24 -5.11 4.55 -13.03
CA GLN A 24 -4.73 3.55 -14.01
C GLN A 24 -4.20 4.22 -15.28
N ASN A 25 -3.06 3.74 -15.78
CA ASN A 25 -2.51 4.07 -17.09
C ASN A 25 -2.06 2.77 -17.78
N GLY A 26 -2.92 2.22 -18.63
CA GLY A 26 -2.76 0.86 -19.17
C GLY A 26 -2.66 -0.16 -18.05
N THR A 27 -1.58 -0.95 -18.07
CA THR A 27 -1.31 -1.98 -17.06
C THR A 27 -0.72 -1.44 -15.75
N SER A 28 -0.46 -0.14 -15.64
CA SER A 28 0.12 0.48 -14.45
C SER A 28 -0.95 1.11 -13.58
N PHE A 29 -0.92 0.81 -12.28
CA PHE A 29 -1.81 1.32 -11.24
C PHE A 29 -0.96 2.06 -10.21
N THR A 30 -1.31 3.31 -9.93
CA THR A 30 -0.58 4.17 -8.99
C THR A 30 -1.53 4.78 -7.98
N TRP A 31 -1.09 4.88 -6.74
CA TRP A 31 -1.80 5.57 -5.67
C TRP A 31 -0.82 6.27 -4.76
N ALA A 32 -1.20 7.44 -4.27
CA ALA A 32 -0.41 8.16 -3.29
C ALA A 32 -1.32 8.83 -2.27
N GLY A 33 -0.83 8.96 -1.05
CA GLY A 33 -1.54 9.62 0.03
C GLY A 33 -0.61 10.08 1.14
N ASP A 34 -1.07 11.07 1.90
CA ASP A 34 -0.33 11.64 3.02
C ASP A 34 -0.99 11.30 4.35
N THR A 35 -0.19 10.96 5.34
CA THR A 35 -0.65 10.76 6.72
C THR A 35 0.35 11.36 7.71
N ARG A 36 0.03 11.24 9.00
CA ARG A 36 0.89 11.69 10.10
C ARG A 36 1.09 10.57 11.11
N VAL A 37 2.34 10.33 11.49
CA VAL A 37 2.70 9.28 12.46
C VAL A 37 3.24 9.92 13.73
N LYS A 38 2.64 9.62 14.88
CA LYS A 38 3.11 10.10 16.19
C LYS A 38 4.01 9.05 16.84
N SER A 39 5.25 9.42 17.16
CA SER A 39 6.16 8.56 17.93
C SER A 39 5.66 8.40 19.36
N LYS A 40 5.54 7.15 19.81
CA LYS A 40 5.23 6.83 21.22
C LYS A 40 6.37 7.21 22.17
N GLN A 41 7.62 7.22 21.70
CA GLN A 41 8.80 7.50 22.53
C GLN A 41 9.03 9.00 22.70
N SER A 42 8.97 9.77 21.61
CA SER A 42 9.33 11.20 21.61
C SER A 42 8.13 12.14 21.57
N GLY A 43 6.91 11.62 21.37
CA GLY A 43 5.69 12.42 21.18
C GLY A 43 5.64 13.23 19.88
N ARG A 44 6.74 13.27 19.11
CA ARG A 44 6.86 13.99 17.83
C ARG A 44 5.94 13.39 16.78
N VAL A 45 5.38 14.26 15.95
CA VAL A 45 4.55 13.91 14.81
C VAL A 45 5.37 14.08 13.53
N TYR A 46 5.41 13.04 12.71
CA TYR A 46 6.11 13.01 11.44
C TYR A 46 5.10 13.02 10.29
N PRO A 47 5.21 13.94 9.32
CA PRO A 47 4.48 13.82 8.06
C PRO A 47 5.04 12.63 7.28
N VAL A 48 4.15 11.78 6.78
CA VAL A 48 4.51 10.55 6.07
C VAL A 48 3.77 10.52 4.74
N HIS A 49 4.51 10.27 3.67
CA HIS A 49 3.98 10.08 2.33
C HIS A 49 4.02 8.59 1.99
N VAL A 50 2.94 8.07 1.42
CA VAL A 50 2.86 6.67 0.96
C VAL A 50 2.54 6.66 -0.52
N GLU A 51 3.36 5.95 -1.31
CA GLU A 51 3.13 5.69 -2.72
C GLU A 51 3.04 4.19 -2.94
N ILE A 52 2.06 3.75 -3.72
CA ILE A 52 1.88 2.36 -4.12
C ILE A 52 1.86 2.32 -5.64
N HIS A 53 2.75 1.53 -6.20
CA HIS A 53 2.79 1.26 -7.63
C HIS A 53 2.63 -0.24 -7.86
N VAL A 54 1.74 -0.59 -8.78
CA VAL A 54 1.44 -1.97 -9.18
C VAL A 54 1.36 -2.02 -10.70
N GLU A 55 2.02 -2.98 -11.30
CA GLU A 55 2.01 -3.26 -12.73
C GLU A 55 1.46 -4.66 -12.96
N ALA A 56 0.42 -4.72 -13.78
CA ALA A 56 -0.33 -5.91 -14.11
C ALA A 56 0.11 -6.50 -15.45
N ASP A 57 -0.21 -7.78 -15.65
CA ASP A 57 -0.26 -8.35 -16.99
C ASP A 57 -1.55 -7.89 -17.69
N LYS A 58 -1.51 -7.74 -19.03
CA LYS A 58 -2.70 -7.39 -19.85
C LYS A 58 -3.92 -8.27 -19.59
N ARG A 59 -3.71 -9.53 -19.18
CA ARG A 59 -4.80 -10.49 -18.92
C ARG A 59 -5.59 -10.17 -17.64
N THR A 60 -4.94 -9.56 -16.66
CA THR A 60 -5.50 -9.30 -15.31
C THR A 60 -5.79 -7.83 -15.05
N GLU A 61 -5.45 -6.94 -15.99
CA GLU A 61 -5.68 -5.49 -15.94
C GLU A 61 -7.12 -5.14 -15.56
N ASN A 62 -8.12 -5.70 -16.25
CA ASN A 62 -9.52 -5.37 -16.00
C ASN A 62 -9.99 -5.82 -14.60
N GLN A 63 -9.52 -6.98 -14.14
CA GLN A 63 -9.83 -7.51 -12.81
C GLN A 63 -9.18 -6.67 -11.71
N LEU A 64 -7.96 -6.16 -11.95
CA LEU A 64 -7.26 -5.27 -11.02
C LEU A 64 -7.88 -3.89 -10.97
N SER A 65 -8.33 -3.36 -12.12
CA SER A 65 -9.07 -2.10 -12.17
C SER A 65 -10.35 -2.18 -11.34
N ALA A 66 -11.06 -3.30 -11.38
CA ALA A 66 -12.28 -3.50 -10.60
C ALA A 66 -12.07 -3.46 -9.08
N CYS A 67 -10.89 -3.82 -8.55
CA CYS A 67 -10.60 -3.74 -7.12
C CYS A 67 -9.82 -2.48 -6.71
N LEU A 68 -8.91 -1.97 -7.54
CA LEU A 68 -8.03 -0.84 -7.19
C LEU A 68 -8.58 0.53 -7.63
N CYS A 69 -9.46 0.59 -8.62
CA CYS A 69 -9.96 1.87 -9.17
C CYS A 69 -11.37 2.23 -8.65
N ARG A 70 -11.75 1.71 -7.48
CA ARG A 70 -13.09 1.91 -6.88
C ARG A 70 -13.27 3.34 -6.37
N THR A 71 -14.41 3.95 -6.69
CA THR A 71 -14.71 5.35 -6.35
C THR A 71 -14.75 5.63 -4.85
N GLU A 72 -15.10 4.64 -4.04
CA GLU A 72 -15.12 4.70 -2.58
C GLU A 72 -13.72 4.68 -1.93
N GLY A 73 -12.67 4.56 -2.74
CA GLY A 73 -11.28 4.45 -2.29
C GLY A 73 -10.84 3.01 -2.02
N VAL A 74 -9.53 2.83 -1.96
CA VAL A 74 -8.91 1.51 -1.77
C VAL A 74 -8.65 1.23 -0.30
N ARG A 75 -8.95 0.01 0.13
CA ARG A 75 -8.62 -0.50 1.46
C ARG A 75 -7.44 -1.45 1.41
N LEU A 76 -6.92 -1.78 2.58
CA LEU A 76 -5.82 -2.75 2.69
C LEU A 76 -6.23 -4.12 2.10
N GLU A 77 -7.49 -4.52 2.30
CA GLU A 77 -8.05 -5.76 1.77
C GLU A 77 -8.09 -5.77 0.23
N ASP A 78 -8.33 -4.63 -0.42
CA ASP A 78 -8.35 -4.55 -1.87
C ASP A 78 -6.93 -4.79 -2.45
N LEU A 79 -5.87 -4.41 -1.73
CA LEU A 79 -4.48 -4.76 -2.09
C LEU A 79 -4.21 -6.27 -1.96
N GLN A 80 -4.82 -6.92 -0.95
CA GLN A 80 -4.75 -8.38 -0.79
C GLN A 80 -5.49 -9.10 -1.92
N ILE A 81 -6.68 -8.60 -2.28
CA ILE A 81 -7.46 -9.12 -3.42
C ILE A 81 -6.67 -8.96 -4.72
N ALA A 82 -6.02 -7.82 -4.94
CA ALA A 82 -5.15 -7.62 -6.11
C ALA A 82 -4.06 -8.70 -6.21
N HIS A 83 -3.38 -9.03 -5.11
CA HIS A 83 -2.40 -10.11 -5.06
C HIS A 83 -3.00 -11.51 -5.34
N MET A 84 -4.24 -11.76 -4.92
CA MET A 84 -4.95 -13.01 -5.23
C MET A 84 -5.37 -13.11 -6.70
N VAL A 85 -5.77 -11.98 -7.30
CA VAL A 85 -6.12 -11.89 -8.74
C VAL A 85 -4.89 -12.17 -9.60
N SER A 86 -3.71 -11.66 -9.20
CA SER A 86 -2.45 -11.98 -9.84
C SER A 86 -1.31 -12.04 -8.83
N THR A 87 -0.71 -13.22 -8.71
CA THR A 87 0.52 -13.40 -7.92
C THR A 87 1.78 -12.94 -8.65
N ARG A 88 1.63 -12.50 -9.92
CA ARG A 88 2.71 -12.02 -10.79
C ARG A 88 2.78 -10.51 -10.88
N LEU A 89 2.07 -9.79 -10.01
CA LEU A 89 2.15 -8.33 -9.99
C LEU A 89 3.59 -7.90 -9.74
N HIS A 90 4.04 -6.91 -10.49
CA HIS A 90 5.27 -6.20 -10.19
C HIS A 90 4.90 -4.88 -9.53
N GLY A 91 5.64 -4.44 -8.51
CA GLY A 91 5.24 -3.22 -7.84
C GLY A 91 6.00 -2.95 -6.57
N LYS A 92 5.78 -1.77 -6.03
CA LYS A 92 6.43 -1.29 -4.82
C LYS A 92 5.49 -0.49 -3.94
N VAL A 93 5.72 -0.58 -2.64
CA VAL A 93 5.17 0.30 -1.62
C VAL A 93 6.33 1.13 -1.11
N HIS A 94 6.22 2.45 -1.28
CA HIS A 94 7.18 3.43 -0.81
C HIS A 94 6.56 4.23 0.34
N ILE A 95 7.26 4.31 1.47
CA ILE A 95 6.83 5.04 2.66
C ILE A 95 7.96 6.01 3.02
N ALA A 96 7.73 7.30 2.83
CA ALA A 96 8.71 8.34 3.07
C ALA A 96 8.38 9.20 4.30
N GLY A 97 9.39 9.77 4.94
CA GLY A 97 9.21 10.71 6.07
C GLY A 97 9.20 10.06 7.46
N LEU A 98 9.50 8.77 7.56
CA LEU A 98 9.74 8.10 8.85
C LEU A 98 11.13 8.44 9.42
N PRO A 99 11.33 8.43 10.75
CA PRO A 99 12.57 8.93 11.38
C PRO A 99 13.82 8.08 11.09
N GLN A 100 13.64 6.81 10.75
CA GLN A 100 14.75 5.87 10.56
C GLN A 100 15.27 5.87 9.13
N SER A 101 14.39 5.99 8.13
CA SER A 101 14.66 6.00 6.69
C SER A 101 13.34 5.93 5.93
N ASP A 102 13.40 6.33 4.66
CA ASP A 102 12.39 5.96 3.68
C ASP A 102 12.43 4.44 3.47
N ILE A 103 11.26 3.85 3.29
CA ILE A 103 11.07 2.41 3.16
C ILE A 103 10.56 2.13 1.76
N GLU A 104 11.28 1.33 0.99
CA GLU A 104 10.79 0.78 -0.27
C GLU A 104 10.71 -0.75 -0.16
N VAL A 105 9.53 -1.32 -0.41
CA VAL A 105 9.27 -2.77 -0.32
C VAL A 105 8.52 -3.23 -1.55
N ASP A 106 8.88 -4.41 -2.07
CA ASP A 106 8.14 -5.07 -3.13
C ASP A 106 6.67 -5.30 -2.72
N PHE A 107 5.74 -5.01 -3.63
CA PHE A 107 4.31 -5.08 -3.36
C PHE A 107 3.87 -6.47 -2.89
N ASN A 108 4.31 -7.53 -3.55
CA ASN A 108 3.92 -8.90 -3.16
C ASN A 108 4.51 -9.28 -1.80
N LYS A 109 5.75 -8.89 -1.51
CA LYS A 109 6.35 -9.12 -0.18
C LYS A 109 5.58 -8.38 0.91
N PHE A 110 5.19 -7.14 0.65
CA PHE A 110 4.39 -6.35 1.58
C PHE A 110 3.04 -7.03 1.86
N VAL A 111 2.27 -7.35 0.81
CA VAL A 111 0.95 -7.99 0.95
C VAL A 111 1.03 -9.34 1.67
N LYS A 112 2.04 -10.17 1.37
CA LYS A 112 2.27 -11.44 2.08
C LYS A 112 2.55 -11.24 3.57
N SER A 113 3.43 -10.29 3.90
CA SER A 113 3.75 -10.01 5.31
C SER A 113 2.53 -9.57 6.13
N ILE A 114 1.58 -8.88 5.50
CA ILE A 114 0.32 -8.45 6.14
C ILE A 114 -0.62 -9.63 6.37
N ALA A 115 -0.69 -10.56 5.42
CA ALA A 115 -1.53 -11.74 5.51
C ALA A 115 -1.07 -12.66 6.66
N GLU A 116 0.25 -12.87 6.77
CA GLU A 116 0.85 -13.70 7.83
C GLU A 116 0.66 -13.13 9.24
N GLU A 117 0.62 -11.80 9.40
CA GLU A 117 0.34 -11.16 10.70
C GLU A 117 -1.11 -11.31 11.17
N LYS A 118 -2.05 -11.76 10.32
CA LYS A 118 -3.44 -11.99 10.73
C LYS A 118 -3.62 -13.33 11.44
N ASP A 119 -2.66 -14.23 11.27
CA ASP A 119 -2.66 -15.61 11.79
C ASP A 119 -1.71 -15.79 13.00
N ALA A 120 -1.07 -14.72 13.49
CA ALA A 120 -0.16 -14.69 14.64
C ALA A 120 -0.75 -13.93 15.83
#